data_AF-A0A559MFJ4-F1
#
_entry.id   AF-A0A559MFJ4-F1
#
_cell.length_a   1.000
_cell.length_b   1.000
_cell.length_c   1.000
_cell.angle_alpha   90.00
_cell.angle_beta   90.00
_cell.angle_gamma   90.00
#
_symmetry.space_group_name_H-M   'P 1'
#
loop_
_entity.id
_entity.type
_entity.pdbx_description
1 polymer ?
#
loop_
_entity_poly.entity_id
_entity_poly.type
_entity_poly.pdbx_seq_one_letter_code
_entity_poly.pdbx_strand_id
1 'polypeptide(L)'
;LHYSATHAVSLDPQVLFQKIVGDGRGRGGYCMENSILFYHVLRALGFSVYMAGVRIRPRVGGVPGGAYTGWVHIVNIVTLPCGAKYHTDVGFGGDGATKPIPLISGHVTRNLGSQEIRLVHEALPHSSQGDQLHWIYQYRNTPTTPWNAFYAFPELEFFAPDFEIMSHYTSTSASATNFQTRTVLIVRFLLGRVDENEHSEFDEPSESKERNEVNKPGVFNEPGVITGVDEKEETENEKEPEIGIVGKIMLVNGEVKKNDGGKTRVLMVCRSENERVAAFEEFFGITLTEEERVGVKGRNVELLGE
;
A
#
# COMPACT_ATOMS: atom_id res chain seq x y z
N LEU A 1 -8.37 -5.78 17.68
CA LEU A 1 -9.37 -4.78 18.12
C LEU A 1 -10.75 -5.41 18.32
N HIS A 2 -11.56 -5.64 17.28
CA HIS A 2 -12.96 -6.08 17.44
C HIS A 2 -13.11 -7.55 17.86
N TYR A 3 -12.39 -8.44 17.19
CA TYR A 3 -12.33 -9.88 17.50
C TYR A 3 -11.13 -10.14 18.40
N SER A 4 -11.36 -9.99 19.69
CA SER A 4 -10.36 -10.13 20.75
C SER A 4 -11.09 -10.39 22.06
N ALA A 5 -10.55 -11.28 22.89
CA ALA A 5 -11.08 -11.52 24.22
C ALA A 5 -10.91 -10.32 25.17
N THR A 6 -9.88 -9.50 24.97
CA THR A 6 -9.52 -8.38 25.87
C THR A 6 -9.79 -7.01 25.28
N HIS A 7 -9.94 -6.92 23.94
CA HIS A 7 -10.02 -5.67 23.17
C HIS A 7 -8.83 -4.73 23.35
N ALA A 8 -7.76 -5.20 23.98
CA ALA A 8 -6.50 -4.51 24.09
C ALA A 8 -5.67 -4.74 22.82
N VAL A 9 -4.93 -3.71 22.41
CA VAL A 9 -3.99 -3.79 21.29
C VAL A 9 -2.58 -3.62 21.87
N SER A 10 -1.76 -4.65 21.74
CA SER A 10 -0.34 -4.58 22.08
C SER A 10 0.46 -4.14 20.87
N LEU A 11 1.45 -3.27 21.08
CA LEU A 11 2.46 -2.92 20.07
C LEU A 11 3.82 -3.56 20.37
N ASP A 12 3.89 -4.43 21.37
CA ASP A 12 5.12 -5.16 21.69
C ASP A 12 5.55 -6.00 20.47
N PRO A 13 6.78 -5.84 19.94
CA PRO A 13 7.21 -6.51 18.71
C PRO A 13 7.14 -8.03 18.77
N GLN A 14 7.38 -8.64 19.93
CA GLN A 14 7.33 -10.09 20.09
C GLN A 14 5.88 -10.58 20.09
N VAL A 15 4.97 -9.84 20.73
CA VAL A 15 3.52 -10.13 20.67
C VAL A 15 2.99 -9.96 19.25
N LEU A 16 3.41 -8.91 18.54
CA LEU A 16 3.03 -8.68 17.14
C LEU A 16 3.52 -9.82 16.24
N PHE A 17 4.79 -10.21 16.38
CA PHE A 17 5.36 -11.31 15.59
C PHE A 17 4.64 -12.63 15.88
N GLN A 18 4.41 -12.97 17.14
CA GLN A 18 3.68 -14.19 17.49
C GLN A 18 2.26 -14.17 16.92
N LYS A 19 1.53 -13.06 17.09
CA LYS A 19 0.16 -12.91 16.58
C LYS A 19 0.09 -13.04 15.05
N ILE A 20 0.95 -12.32 14.32
CA ILE A 20 0.85 -12.15 12.86
C ILE A 20 1.53 -13.31 12.11
N VAL A 21 2.64 -13.82 12.65
CA VAL A 21 3.47 -14.83 12.00
C VAL A 21 3.42 -16.15 12.77
N GLY A 22 3.82 -16.14 14.05
CA GLY A 22 4.10 -17.35 14.83
C GLY A 22 2.89 -18.27 15.04
N ASP A 23 1.70 -17.71 15.23
CA ASP A 23 0.46 -18.47 15.47
C ASP A 23 -0.04 -19.20 14.21
N GLY A 24 0.38 -18.78 13.00
CA GLY A 24 -0.04 -19.43 11.76
C GLY A 24 -1.53 -19.30 11.42
N ARG A 25 -2.25 -18.34 12.03
CA ARG A 25 -3.72 -18.15 11.87
C ARG A 25 -4.12 -17.06 10.87
N GLY A 26 -3.16 -16.56 10.09
CA GLY A 26 -3.36 -15.48 9.11
C GLY A 26 -3.76 -14.13 9.70
N ARG A 27 -3.63 -13.94 11.02
CA ARG A 27 -3.98 -12.69 11.69
C ARG A 27 -3.11 -11.55 11.18
N GLY A 28 -3.74 -10.41 10.91
CA GLY A 28 -3.04 -9.14 10.74
C GLY A 28 -3.23 -8.21 11.93
N GLY A 29 -2.87 -6.96 11.72
CA GLY A 29 -3.26 -5.84 12.55
C GLY A 29 -3.72 -4.65 11.72
N TYR A 30 -4.07 -3.57 12.41
CA TYR A 30 -4.23 -2.27 11.77
C TYR A 30 -2.88 -1.56 11.59
N CYS A 31 -2.89 -0.30 11.18
CA CYS A 31 -1.70 0.45 10.81
C CYS A 31 -0.54 0.38 11.80
N MET A 32 -0.78 0.59 13.10
CA MET A 32 0.28 0.57 14.11
C MET A 32 0.95 -0.80 14.18
N GLU A 33 0.16 -1.87 14.26
CA GLU A 33 0.66 -3.24 14.38
C GLU A 33 1.44 -3.68 13.14
N ASN A 34 0.89 -3.46 11.94
CA ASN A 34 1.54 -3.89 10.70
C ASN A 34 2.81 -3.09 10.42
N SER A 35 2.77 -1.76 10.55
CA SER A 35 3.92 -0.91 10.22
C SER A 35 5.04 -1.04 11.24
N ILE A 36 4.74 -1.23 12.54
CA ILE A 36 5.76 -1.49 13.57
C ILE A 36 6.41 -2.86 13.34
N LEU A 37 5.64 -3.91 13.07
CA LEU A 37 6.23 -5.21 12.74
C LEU A 37 7.13 -5.10 11.50
N PHE A 38 6.67 -4.42 10.45
CA PHE A 38 7.44 -4.23 9.23
C PHE A 38 8.70 -3.38 9.46
N TYR A 39 8.64 -2.36 10.32
CA TYR A 39 9.81 -1.60 10.75
C TYR A 39 10.87 -2.53 11.37
N HIS A 40 10.48 -3.42 12.28
CA HIS A 40 11.42 -4.36 12.89
C HIS A 40 11.99 -5.37 11.88
N VAL A 41 11.20 -5.82 10.90
CA VAL A 41 11.70 -6.64 9.79
C VAL A 41 12.76 -5.89 8.98
N LEU A 42 12.49 -4.64 8.59
CA LEU A 42 13.45 -3.80 7.86
C LEU A 42 14.75 -3.58 8.65
N ARG A 43 14.65 -3.30 9.95
CA ARG A 43 15.80 -3.17 10.85
C ARG A 43 16.62 -4.46 10.93
N ALA A 44 15.96 -5.62 11.05
CA ALA A 44 16.61 -6.92 11.11
C ALA A 44 17.34 -7.28 9.80
N LEU A 45 16.82 -6.82 8.66
CA LEU A 45 17.46 -6.95 7.34
C LEU A 45 18.61 -5.96 7.11
N GLY A 46 18.89 -5.06 8.06
CA GLY A 46 20.00 -4.11 8.00
C GLY A 46 19.67 -2.78 7.31
N PHE A 47 18.40 -2.49 7.02
CA PHE A 47 18.03 -1.19 6.48
C PHE A 47 18.16 -0.09 7.53
N SER A 48 18.64 1.09 7.10
CA SER A 48 18.47 2.32 7.86
C SER A 48 17.03 2.79 7.69
N VAL A 49 16.25 2.74 8.77
CA VAL A 49 14.83 3.08 8.75
C VAL A 49 14.45 3.74 10.07
N TYR A 50 13.54 4.69 10.00
CA TYR A 50 12.85 5.29 11.15
C TYR A 50 11.34 5.38 10.87
N MET A 51 10.54 5.58 11.92
CA MET A 51 9.09 5.69 11.83
C MET A 51 8.66 7.14 12.00
N ALA A 52 7.60 7.56 11.31
CA ALA A 52 7.03 8.90 11.43
C ALA A 52 5.51 8.83 11.64
N GLY A 53 4.99 9.75 12.47
CA GLY A 53 3.56 9.92 12.65
C GLY A 53 2.89 10.55 11.44
N VAL A 54 1.65 10.15 11.18
CA VAL A 54 0.89 10.57 9.99
C VAL A 54 -0.45 11.19 10.37
N ARG A 55 -0.76 12.32 9.73
CA ARG A 55 -2.08 12.95 9.75
C ARG A 55 -2.85 12.50 8.53
N ILE A 56 -4.11 12.11 8.70
CA ILE A 56 -4.97 11.69 7.59
C ILE A 56 -6.09 12.70 7.37
N ARG A 57 -6.66 12.70 6.17
CA ARG A 57 -7.95 13.32 5.90
C ARG A 57 -9.06 12.29 6.05
N PRO A 58 -10.22 12.63 6.66
CA PRO A 58 -11.35 11.73 6.72
C PRO A 58 -11.91 11.46 5.32
N ARG A 59 -12.73 10.42 5.19
CA ARG A 59 -13.48 10.14 3.96
C ARG A 59 -14.85 10.82 4.03
N VAL A 60 -15.15 11.64 3.03
CA VAL A 60 -16.46 12.26 2.81
C VAL A 60 -17.01 11.68 1.50
N GLY A 61 -18.09 10.89 1.58
CA GLY A 61 -18.62 10.18 0.41
C GLY A 61 -17.65 9.13 -0.17
N GLY A 62 -16.81 8.53 0.68
CA GLY A 62 -15.82 7.50 0.28
C GLY A 62 -14.48 8.04 -0.24
N VAL A 63 -14.38 9.35 -0.46
CA VAL A 63 -13.21 10.05 -1.00
C VAL A 63 -12.58 10.92 0.09
N PRO A 64 -11.24 11.09 0.18
CA PRO A 64 -10.64 12.00 1.15
C PRO A 64 -11.17 13.42 0.98
N GLY A 65 -11.61 13.98 2.09
CA GLY A 65 -12.26 15.28 2.20
C GLY A 65 -11.96 15.93 3.55
N GLY A 66 -12.25 17.21 3.70
CA GLY A 66 -12.06 17.94 4.96
C GLY A 66 -10.59 18.20 5.33
N ALA A 67 -10.38 18.65 6.57
CA ALA A 67 -9.09 19.00 7.13
C ALA A 67 -8.28 17.77 7.58
N TYR A 68 -6.96 17.91 7.69
CA TYR A 68 -6.09 16.91 8.29
C TYR A 68 -6.39 16.74 9.79
N THR A 69 -6.46 15.50 10.25
CA THR A 69 -6.68 15.17 11.66
C THR A 69 -5.38 15.20 12.48
N GLY A 70 -5.46 14.78 13.74
CA GLY A 70 -4.28 14.45 14.55
C GLY A 70 -3.50 13.24 14.02
N TRP A 71 -2.44 12.88 14.74
CA TRP A 71 -1.59 11.72 14.46
C TRP A 71 -2.35 10.43 14.74
N VAL A 72 -2.70 9.69 13.69
CA VAL A 72 -3.54 8.47 13.80
C VAL A 72 -3.05 7.34 12.90
N HIS A 73 -1.93 7.55 12.20
CA HIS A 73 -1.34 6.58 11.29
C HIS A 73 0.20 6.67 11.35
N ILE A 74 0.88 5.72 10.73
CA ILE A 74 2.33 5.52 10.81
C ILE A 74 2.89 5.16 9.43
N VAL A 75 4.03 5.74 9.08
CA VAL A 75 4.83 5.34 7.92
C VAL A 75 6.27 5.03 8.34
N ASN A 76 6.94 4.18 7.55
CA ASN A 76 8.35 3.87 7.71
C ASN A 76 9.14 4.57 6.60
N ILE A 77 10.20 5.28 6.97
CA ILE A 77 11.07 6.01 6.03
C ILE A 77 12.42 5.31 5.99
N VAL A 78 12.72 4.66 4.86
CA VAL A 78 13.94 3.90 4.61
C VAL A 78 14.96 4.79 3.93
N THR A 79 16.20 4.79 4.40
CA THR A 79 17.35 5.44 3.76
C THR A 79 18.29 4.38 3.20
N LEU A 80 18.52 4.41 1.89
CA LEU A 80 19.49 3.54 1.23
C LEU A 80 20.92 4.06 1.40
N PRO A 81 21.96 3.22 1.20
CA PRO A 81 23.36 3.65 1.31
C PRO A 81 23.76 4.82 0.41
N CYS A 82 23.09 4.98 -0.74
CA CYS A 82 23.30 6.12 -1.65
C CYS A 82 22.66 7.43 -1.16
N GLY A 83 22.00 7.43 0.00
CA GLY A 83 21.30 8.59 0.56
C GLY A 83 19.86 8.75 0.08
N ALA A 84 19.41 7.96 -0.89
CA ALA A 84 18.02 7.98 -1.36
C ALA A 84 17.07 7.53 -0.25
N LYS A 85 15.97 8.27 -0.06
CA LYS A 85 14.94 7.98 0.93
C LYS A 85 13.66 7.48 0.27
N TYR A 86 13.02 6.51 0.91
CA TYR A 86 11.78 5.91 0.46
C TYR A 86 10.74 5.87 1.58
N HIS A 87 9.54 6.29 1.24
CA HIS A 87 8.33 6.11 2.03
C HIS A 87 7.83 4.69 1.82
N THR A 88 7.55 3.99 2.91
CA THR A 88 6.94 2.67 2.90
C THR A 88 5.76 2.64 3.88
N ASP A 89 4.60 2.22 3.39
CA ASP A 89 3.36 2.19 4.15
C ASP A 89 2.59 0.90 3.83
N VAL A 90 2.73 -0.07 4.72
CA VAL A 90 2.04 -1.37 4.65
C VAL A 90 0.74 -1.38 5.46
N GLY A 91 0.38 -0.26 6.08
CA GLY A 91 -0.64 -0.15 7.11
C GLY A 91 -1.85 0.72 6.74
N PHE A 92 -1.79 1.50 5.65
CA PHE A 92 -2.87 2.43 5.29
C PHE A 92 -4.17 1.75 4.86
N GLY A 93 -4.07 0.53 4.32
CA GLY A 93 -5.20 -0.21 3.76
C GLY A 93 -5.33 -0.06 2.24
N GLY A 94 -6.55 -0.16 1.72
CA GLY A 94 -6.79 -0.44 0.31
C GLY A 94 -6.27 0.61 -0.67
N ASP A 95 -6.18 1.89 -0.27
CA ASP A 95 -5.74 3.00 -1.14
C ASP A 95 -4.29 3.42 -0.89
N GLY A 96 -3.56 2.61 -0.12
CA GLY A 96 -2.14 2.82 0.16
C GLY A 96 -1.26 2.49 -1.04
N ALA A 97 0.00 2.86 -0.93
CA ALA A 97 1.02 2.53 -1.91
C ALA A 97 1.25 1.01 -1.96
N THR A 98 1.34 0.43 -3.15
CA THR A 98 1.67 -0.99 -3.35
C THR A 98 3.16 -1.25 -3.44
N LYS A 99 3.98 -0.18 -3.48
CA LYS A 99 5.44 -0.23 -3.54
C LYS A 99 6.07 0.95 -2.80
N PRO A 100 7.35 0.88 -2.40
CA PRO A 100 8.07 2.03 -1.85
C PRO A 100 8.03 3.23 -2.78
N ILE A 101 7.76 4.42 -2.24
CA ILE A 101 7.73 5.67 -3.02
C ILE A 101 8.98 6.48 -2.69
N PRO A 102 9.78 6.94 -3.67
CA PRO A 102 10.91 7.80 -3.38
C PRO A 102 10.43 9.13 -2.78
N LEU A 103 11.16 9.66 -1.80
CA LEU A 103 10.95 11.01 -1.27
C LEU A 103 11.49 12.05 -2.26
N ILE A 104 10.84 12.13 -3.43
CA ILE A 104 11.10 13.08 -4.50
C ILE A 104 9.77 13.77 -4.80
N SER A 105 9.70 15.08 -4.52
CA SER A 105 8.47 15.84 -4.68
C SER A 105 7.98 15.80 -6.13
N GLY A 106 6.72 15.42 -6.32
CA GLY A 106 6.06 15.33 -7.63
C GLY A 106 6.35 14.04 -8.42
N HIS A 107 7.21 13.13 -7.92
CA HIS A 107 7.48 11.87 -8.61
C HIS A 107 6.21 11.00 -8.66
N VAL A 108 5.75 10.70 -9.87
CA VAL A 108 4.54 9.90 -10.10
C VAL A 108 4.90 8.43 -10.18
N THR A 109 4.13 7.60 -9.47
CA THR A 109 4.28 6.14 -9.47
C THR A 109 2.93 5.51 -9.81
N ARG A 110 2.91 4.57 -10.77
CA ARG A 110 1.73 3.73 -11.00
C ARG A 110 1.50 2.81 -9.79
N ASN A 111 0.25 2.73 -9.34
CA ASN A 111 -0.18 1.93 -8.21
C ASN A 111 -1.02 0.73 -8.68
N LEU A 112 -2.13 0.44 -8.02
CA LEU A 112 -3.04 -0.63 -8.41
C LEU A 112 -3.88 -0.21 -9.64
N GLY A 113 -3.67 -0.88 -10.77
CA GLY A 113 -4.39 -0.61 -12.01
C GLY A 113 -4.04 0.74 -12.64
N SER A 114 -5.05 1.51 -13.06
CA SER A 114 -4.84 2.85 -13.63
C SER A 114 -4.52 3.94 -12.59
N GLN A 115 -4.51 3.59 -11.29
CA GLN A 115 -4.27 4.55 -10.23
C GLN A 115 -2.81 5.01 -10.25
N GLU A 116 -2.60 6.31 -10.05
CA GLU A 116 -1.30 6.92 -9.86
C GLU A 116 -1.23 7.58 -8.49
N ILE A 117 -0.05 7.51 -7.89
CA ILE A 117 0.25 8.04 -6.56
C ILE A 117 1.51 8.89 -6.64
N ARG A 118 1.63 9.88 -5.76
CA ARG A 118 2.83 10.69 -5.60
C ARG A 118 2.95 11.25 -4.21
N LEU A 119 4.16 11.70 -3.87
CA LEU A 119 4.41 12.55 -2.72
C LEU A 119 4.72 13.98 -3.21
N VAL A 120 4.13 14.99 -2.58
CA VAL A 120 4.54 16.39 -2.75
C VAL A 120 5.05 16.94 -1.42
N HIS A 121 6.07 17.78 -1.43
CA HIS A 121 6.69 18.33 -0.23
C HIS A 121 6.27 19.80 -0.05
N GLU A 122 5.19 20.01 0.69
CA GLU A 122 4.49 21.30 0.77
C GLU A 122 4.00 21.58 2.20
N ALA A 123 3.72 22.85 2.51
CA ALA A 123 3.06 23.21 3.76
C ALA A 123 1.60 22.72 3.75
N LEU A 124 1.09 22.33 4.92
CA LEU A 124 -0.33 21.98 5.04
C LEU A 124 -1.20 23.24 4.84
N PRO A 125 -2.41 23.13 4.24
CA PRO A 125 -3.26 24.29 3.93
C PRO A 125 -3.63 25.21 5.10
N HIS A 126 -3.58 24.71 6.34
CA HIS A 126 -3.90 25.48 7.56
C HIS A 126 -2.65 25.88 8.35
N SER A 127 -1.45 25.63 7.82
CA SER A 127 -0.22 26.02 8.51
C SER A 127 -0.10 27.54 8.54
N SER A 128 0.14 28.10 9.73
CA SER A 128 0.54 29.50 9.89
C SER A 128 2.03 29.72 9.58
N GLN A 129 2.80 28.63 9.42
CA GLN A 129 4.22 28.62 9.12
C GLN A 129 4.45 27.92 7.76
N GLY A 130 4.74 28.70 6.72
CA GLY A 130 4.88 28.20 5.36
C GLY A 130 6.13 27.35 5.10
N ASP A 131 7.10 27.40 6.01
CA ASP A 131 8.34 26.63 5.98
C ASP A 131 8.22 25.25 6.66
N GLN A 132 7.13 25.00 7.40
CA GLN A 132 6.86 23.69 7.99
C GLN A 132 6.27 22.72 6.95
N LEU A 133 7.16 22.19 6.12
CA LEU A 133 6.79 21.27 5.05
C LEU A 133 6.45 19.88 5.57
N HIS A 134 5.52 19.22 4.87
CA HIS A 134 5.17 17.83 5.06
C HIS A 134 5.22 17.13 3.70
N TRP A 135 5.54 15.84 3.72
CA TRP A 135 5.29 14.98 2.57
C TRP A 135 3.81 14.63 2.55
N ILE A 136 3.13 15.02 1.48
CA ILE A 136 1.70 14.82 1.27
C ILE A 136 1.50 13.73 0.22
N TYR A 137 0.91 12.61 0.63
CA TYR A 137 0.50 11.56 -0.27
C TYR A 137 -0.75 11.98 -1.04
N GLN A 138 -0.64 11.94 -2.36
CA GLN A 138 -1.73 12.23 -3.29
C GLN A 138 -1.95 11.04 -4.21
N TYR A 139 -3.21 10.83 -4.60
CA TYR A 139 -3.57 9.85 -5.61
C TYR A 139 -4.52 10.44 -6.64
N ARG A 140 -4.59 9.80 -7.81
CA ARG A 140 -5.63 9.98 -8.80
C ARG A 140 -5.93 8.64 -9.46
N ASN A 141 -7.20 8.39 -9.79
CA ASN A 141 -7.60 7.08 -10.34
C ASN A 141 -7.35 6.96 -11.85
N THR A 142 -7.16 8.09 -12.53
CA THR A 142 -6.78 8.17 -13.94
C THR A 142 -5.88 9.40 -14.17
N PRO A 143 -5.05 9.43 -15.24
CA PRO A 143 -4.20 10.57 -15.54
C PRO A 143 -4.95 11.89 -15.77
N THR A 144 -6.23 11.83 -16.18
CA THR A 144 -7.05 13.02 -16.45
C THR A 144 -7.77 13.56 -15.21
N THR A 145 -7.86 12.76 -14.13
CA THR A 145 -8.51 13.20 -12.89
C THR A 145 -7.56 14.07 -12.05
N PRO A 146 -8.08 15.09 -11.35
CA PRO A 146 -7.28 15.88 -10.41
C PRO A 146 -6.66 15.02 -9.31
N TRP A 147 -5.47 15.42 -8.85
CA TRP A 147 -4.84 14.85 -7.67
C TRP A 147 -5.69 15.14 -6.42
N ASN A 148 -5.88 14.13 -5.57
CA ASN A 148 -6.49 14.29 -4.27
C ASN A 148 -5.52 13.87 -3.15
N ALA A 149 -5.33 14.76 -2.18
CA ALA A 149 -4.47 14.52 -1.03
C ALA A 149 -5.15 13.62 0.00
N PHE A 150 -4.42 12.66 0.56
CA PHE A 150 -4.97 11.70 1.51
C PHE A 150 -4.40 11.88 2.91
N TYR A 151 -3.07 11.82 3.04
CA TYR A 151 -2.39 11.91 4.31
C TYR A 151 -1.07 12.65 4.16
N ALA A 152 -0.54 13.12 5.29
CA ALA A 152 0.69 13.88 5.34
C ALA A 152 1.53 13.52 6.55
N PHE A 153 2.85 13.55 6.38
CA PHE A 153 3.81 13.22 7.42
C PHE A 153 5.06 14.12 7.34
N PRO A 154 5.66 14.48 8.48
CA PRO A 154 6.96 15.15 8.51
C PRO A 154 8.10 14.12 8.44
N GLU A 155 9.32 14.60 8.16
CA GLU A 155 10.55 13.84 8.43
C GLU A 155 11.00 14.03 9.89
N LEU A 156 10.08 13.77 10.82
CA LEU A 156 10.32 13.78 12.27
C LEU A 156 10.20 12.35 12.78
N GLU A 157 11.28 11.84 13.38
CA GLU A 157 11.31 10.51 13.97
C GLU A 157 10.41 10.43 15.21
N PHE A 158 9.53 9.43 15.21
CA PHE A 158 8.68 9.07 16.33
C PHE A 158 9.20 7.79 16.96
N PHE A 159 9.06 7.67 18.28
CA PHE A 159 9.51 6.53 19.06
C PHE A 159 8.33 5.68 19.54
N ALA A 160 8.63 4.51 20.12
CA ALA A 160 7.60 3.58 20.60
C ALA A 160 6.54 4.24 21.52
N PRO A 161 6.89 5.11 22.50
CA PRO A 161 5.91 5.77 23.35
C PRO A 161 4.94 6.70 22.59
N ASP A 162 5.37 7.32 21.49
CA ASP A 162 4.48 8.13 20.65
C ASP A 162 3.39 7.26 20.03
N PHE A 163 3.78 6.08 19.53
CA PHE A 163 2.84 5.12 18.94
C PHE A 163 1.94 4.45 19.98
N GLU A 164 2.38 4.30 21.24
CA GLU A 164 1.51 3.86 22.34
C GLU A 164 0.36 4.84 22.57
N ILE A 165 0.64 6.15 22.60
CA ILE A 165 -0.38 7.20 22.75
C ILE A 165 -1.32 7.21 21.54
N MET A 166 -0.75 7.17 20.34
CA MET A 166 -1.53 7.14 19.10
C MET A 166 -2.42 5.91 19.04
N SER A 167 -1.88 4.73 19.36
CA SER A 167 -2.60 3.46 19.39
C SER A 167 -3.69 3.45 20.45
N HIS A 168 -3.44 4.02 21.63
CA HIS A 168 -4.46 4.17 22.66
C HIS A 168 -5.67 4.96 22.12
N TYR A 169 -5.43 6.12 21.50
CA TYR A 169 -6.52 6.88 20.88
C TYR A 169 -7.23 6.07 19.80
N THR A 170 -6.51 5.53 18.81
CA THR A 170 -7.13 4.85 17.67
C THR A 170 -7.84 3.55 18.06
N SER A 171 -7.37 2.83 19.07
CA SER A 171 -7.96 1.55 19.50
C SER A 171 -9.06 1.69 20.54
N THR A 172 -9.17 2.82 21.25
CA THR A 172 -10.15 2.95 22.36
C THR A 172 -11.12 4.12 22.22
N SER A 173 -10.76 5.17 21.48
CA SER A 173 -11.56 6.39 21.42
C SER A 173 -12.94 6.12 20.81
N ALA A 174 -13.98 6.57 21.52
CA ALA A 174 -15.35 6.60 21.05
C ALA A 174 -15.68 7.82 20.19
N SER A 175 -14.69 8.60 19.73
CA SER A 175 -14.94 9.72 18.81
C SER A 175 -15.69 9.24 17.57
N ALA A 176 -16.65 10.02 17.07
CA ALA A 176 -17.35 9.74 15.81
C ALA A 176 -16.39 9.72 14.60
N THR A 177 -15.26 10.42 14.71
CA THR A 177 -14.22 10.48 13.68
C THR A 177 -13.23 9.33 13.74
N ASN A 178 -13.27 8.49 14.80
CA ASN A 178 -12.39 7.33 14.93
C ASN A 178 -13.04 6.11 14.24
N PHE A 179 -12.67 5.85 12.99
CA PHE A 179 -13.28 4.76 12.24
C PHE A 179 -12.83 3.38 12.75
N GLN A 180 -11.62 3.29 13.32
CA GLN A 180 -11.02 2.04 13.79
C GLN A 180 -11.88 1.36 14.86
N THR A 181 -12.50 2.09 15.79
CA THR A 181 -13.39 1.50 16.83
C THR A 181 -14.82 1.27 16.35
N ARG A 182 -15.14 1.68 15.12
CA ARG A 182 -16.51 1.71 14.59
C ARG A 182 -16.72 0.90 13.32
N THR A 183 -15.63 0.46 12.70
CA THR A 183 -15.66 -0.21 11.39
C THR A 183 -14.80 -1.46 11.43
N VAL A 184 -15.39 -2.61 11.16
CA VAL A 184 -14.60 -3.82 10.91
C VAL A 184 -14.03 -3.69 9.50
N LEU A 185 -12.70 -3.54 9.40
CA LEU A 185 -12.00 -3.40 8.13
C LEU A 185 -10.93 -4.47 8.01
N ILE A 186 -10.93 -5.20 6.90
CA ILE A 186 -9.85 -6.10 6.51
C ILE A 186 -9.49 -5.78 5.07
N VAL A 187 -8.20 -5.72 4.76
CA VAL A 187 -7.69 -5.52 3.41
C VAL A 187 -6.61 -6.57 3.15
N ARG A 188 -6.70 -7.24 2.00
CA ARG A 188 -5.69 -8.18 1.51
C ARG A 188 -5.39 -7.86 0.06
N PHE A 189 -4.13 -7.56 -0.24
CA PHE A 189 -3.66 -7.43 -1.62
C PHE A 189 -3.45 -8.82 -2.25
N LEU A 190 -3.62 -8.89 -3.56
CA LEU A 190 -3.50 -10.11 -4.36
C LEU A 190 -2.28 -9.98 -5.27
N LEU A 191 -1.40 -10.98 -5.21
CA LEU A 191 -0.26 -11.11 -6.11
C LEU A 191 -0.67 -11.84 -7.39
N GLY A 192 -0.10 -11.43 -8.51
CA GLY A 192 -0.31 -12.04 -9.82
C GLY A 192 0.76 -11.58 -10.81
N ARG A 193 0.68 -12.08 -12.04
CA ARG A 193 1.54 -11.63 -13.14
C ARG A 193 1.12 -10.23 -13.58
N VAL A 194 2.10 -9.37 -13.82
CA VAL A 194 1.93 -8.02 -14.35
C VAL A 194 2.54 -8.02 -15.75
N ASP A 195 1.74 -7.69 -16.76
CA ASP A 195 2.24 -7.58 -18.13
C ASP A 195 2.87 -6.20 -18.33
N GLU A 196 4.20 -6.17 -18.54
CA GLU A 196 4.92 -4.94 -18.88
C GLU A 196 4.46 -4.35 -20.23
N ASN A 197 3.71 -5.07 -21.06
CA ASN A 197 3.34 -4.65 -22.41
C ASN A 197 2.04 -3.81 -22.51
N GLU A 198 1.33 -3.56 -21.41
CA GLU A 198 0.39 -2.42 -21.34
C GLU A 198 1.12 -1.08 -21.06
N HIS A 199 2.47 -1.06 -21.12
CA HIS A 199 3.29 0.08 -20.68
C HIS A 199 3.74 1.07 -21.76
N SER A 200 3.16 1.12 -22.97
CA SER A 200 3.66 2.05 -24.01
C SER A 200 2.67 2.81 -24.91
N GLU A 201 1.34 2.71 -24.77
CA GLU A 201 0.44 3.39 -25.73
C GLU A 201 0.18 4.89 -25.48
N PHE A 202 0.86 5.52 -24.53
CA PHE A 202 0.74 6.97 -24.33
C PHE A 202 2.10 7.60 -24.07
N ASP A 203 2.93 7.71 -25.11
CA ASP A 203 3.87 8.83 -25.31
C ASP A 203 4.57 8.70 -26.68
N GLU A 204 4.04 9.37 -27.71
CA GLU A 204 4.72 10.32 -28.62
C GLU A 204 3.93 10.51 -29.94
N PRO A 205 3.78 11.76 -30.45
CA PRO A 205 3.20 12.01 -31.77
C PRO A 205 4.22 11.63 -32.85
N SER A 206 3.82 10.76 -33.77
CA SER A 206 4.64 10.30 -34.90
C SER A 206 5.05 11.46 -35.82
N GLU A 207 6.32 11.84 -35.82
CA GLU A 207 6.93 12.57 -36.94
C GLU A 207 7.30 11.58 -38.05
N SER A 208 6.70 11.76 -39.22
CA SER A 208 7.01 11.05 -40.45
C SER A 208 8.42 11.38 -40.94
N LYS A 209 9.30 10.38 -41.05
CA LYS A 209 10.53 10.46 -41.83
C LYS A 209 10.46 9.57 -43.07
N GLU A 210 10.36 10.22 -44.22
CA GLU A 210 10.54 9.63 -45.54
C GLU A 210 11.94 9.00 -45.69
N ARG A 211 11.99 7.81 -46.26
CA ARG A 211 13.23 7.14 -46.69
C ARG A 211 13.62 7.68 -48.06
N ASN A 212 14.87 8.10 -48.21
CA ASN A 212 15.53 8.20 -49.52
C ASN A 212 16.69 7.20 -49.57
N GLU A 213 16.56 6.21 -50.45
CA GLU A 213 17.62 5.30 -50.88
C GLU A 213 18.58 6.03 -51.84
N VAL A 214 19.90 5.88 -51.64
CA VAL A 214 20.89 6.09 -52.71
C VAL A 214 22.01 5.03 -52.61
N ASN A 215 22.33 4.49 -53.79
CA ASN A 215 23.18 3.34 -54.13
C ASN A 215 24.67 3.42 -53.72
N LYS A 216 25.28 2.23 -53.52
CA LYS A 216 26.74 1.93 -53.51
C LYS A 216 27.33 1.90 -54.95
N PRO A 217 28.66 2.02 -55.16
CA PRO A 217 29.64 0.89 -55.10
C PRO A 217 30.99 1.31 -54.45
N GLY A 218 31.89 0.51 -53.86
CA GLY A 218 32.44 -0.83 -54.12
C GLY A 218 33.95 -0.68 -54.40
N VAL A 219 34.88 -1.40 -53.70
CA VAL A 219 36.24 -1.83 -54.17
C VAL A 219 37.11 -2.49 -53.04
N PHE A 220 37.36 -3.79 -53.24
CA PHE A 220 38.55 -4.67 -53.08
C PHE A 220 39.34 -4.97 -51.76
N ASN A 221 39.66 -6.28 -51.66
CA ASN A 221 40.34 -7.14 -50.66
C ASN A 221 41.86 -6.85 -50.47
N GLU A 222 42.60 -7.31 -49.44
CA GLU A 222 42.91 -8.70 -48.99
C GLU A 222 43.49 -8.77 -47.52
N PRO A 223 44.07 -9.89 -47.01
CA PRO A 223 43.40 -11.02 -46.37
C PRO A 223 43.94 -11.35 -44.95
N GLY A 224 43.17 -12.07 -44.11
CA GLY A 224 43.76 -12.62 -42.88
C GLY A 224 42.80 -13.33 -41.91
N VAL A 225 42.66 -14.64 -42.09
CA VAL A 225 42.29 -15.66 -41.10
C VAL A 225 40.84 -15.70 -40.59
N ILE A 226 40.13 -16.74 -41.04
CA ILE A 226 38.89 -17.25 -40.46
C ILE A 226 39.24 -18.39 -39.49
N THR A 227 38.84 -18.23 -38.23
CA THR A 227 38.41 -19.33 -37.34
C THR A 227 37.24 -18.74 -36.55
N GLY A 228 35.99 -18.97 -36.95
CA GLY A 228 35.28 -20.19 -36.56
C GLY A 228 34.89 -20.13 -35.08
N VAL A 229 33.93 -19.26 -34.74
CA VAL A 229 33.19 -19.34 -33.47
C VAL A 229 31.73 -19.11 -33.81
N ASP A 230 30.92 -20.10 -33.45
CA ASP A 230 29.51 -20.23 -33.77
C ASP A 230 28.72 -18.94 -33.48
N GLU A 231 28.00 -18.45 -34.50
CA GLU A 231 26.88 -17.53 -34.32
C GLU A 231 25.80 -18.27 -33.53
N LYS A 232 25.83 -18.12 -32.21
CA LYS A 232 24.65 -18.40 -31.39
C LYS A 232 23.65 -17.28 -31.67
N GLU A 233 22.58 -17.63 -32.38
CA GLU A 233 21.34 -16.88 -32.39
C GLU A 233 21.05 -16.35 -30.98
N GLU A 234 20.96 -15.02 -30.86
CA GLU A 234 20.44 -14.37 -29.68
C GLU A 234 18.97 -14.78 -29.55
N THR A 235 18.73 -15.85 -28.80
CA THR A 235 17.39 -16.20 -28.33
C THR A 235 16.87 -15.00 -27.56
N GLU A 236 15.74 -14.44 -28.02
CA GLU A 236 14.96 -13.45 -27.29
C GLU A 236 14.88 -13.90 -25.83
N ASN A 237 15.52 -13.15 -24.92
CA ASN A 237 15.34 -13.34 -23.49
C ASN A 237 13.87 -13.01 -23.21
N GLU A 238 12.99 -14.03 -23.23
CA GLU A 238 11.67 -13.96 -22.63
C GLU A 238 11.89 -13.53 -21.18
N LYS A 239 11.75 -12.23 -20.89
CA LYS A 239 11.77 -11.72 -19.52
C LYS A 239 10.73 -12.52 -18.74
N GLU A 240 11.14 -13.15 -17.65
CA GLU A 240 10.19 -13.79 -16.75
C GLU A 240 9.11 -12.78 -16.34
N PRO A 241 7.83 -13.18 -16.32
CA PRO A 241 6.74 -12.27 -16.03
C PRO A 241 6.89 -11.68 -14.62
N GLU A 242 6.88 -10.35 -14.52
CA GLU A 242 6.99 -9.64 -13.24
C GLU A 242 5.80 -10.01 -12.35
N ILE A 243 6.07 -10.42 -11.11
CA ILE A 243 5.03 -10.68 -10.11
C ILE A 243 4.79 -9.41 -9.32
N GLY A 244 3.55 -8.92 -9.32
CA GLY A 244 3.15 -7.70 -8.64
C GLY A 244 1.74 -7.75 -8.06
N ILE A 245 1.32 -6.63 -7.47
CA ILE A 245 -0.03 -6.49 -6.90
C ILE A 245 -1.03 -6.19 -8.02
N VAL A 246 -1.91 -7.16 -8.28
CA VAL A 246 -2.91 -7.10 -9.38
C VAL A 246 -4.33 -6.81 -8.88
N GLY A 247 -4.54 -6.84 -7.56
CA GLY A 247 -5.86 -6.63 -6.99
C GLY A 247 -5.85 -6.56 -5.47
N LYS A 248 -7.05 -6.40 -4.91
CA LYS A 248 -7.29 -6.45 -3.46
C LYS A 248 -8.67 -7.00 -3.15
N ILE A 249 -8.79 -7.68 -2.01
CA ILE A 249 -10.06 -8.00 -1.37
C ILE A 249 -10.17 -7.14 -0.12
N MET A 250 -11.36 -6.59 0.13
CA MET A 250 -11.64 -5.74 1.28
C MET A 250 -12.94 -6.21 1.94
N LEU A 251 -12.96 -6.26 3.26
CA LEU A 251 -14.19 -6.39 4.04
C LEU A 251 -14.42 -5.08 4.78
N VAL A 252 -15.61 -4.51 4.62
CA VAL A 252 -16.05 -3.32 5.35
C VAL A 252 -17.36 -3.64 6.05
N ASN A 253 -17.33 -3.67 7.38
CA ASN A 253 -18.42 -4.13 8.23
C ASN A 253 -18.88 -5.55 7.89
N GLY A 254 -19.90 -5.73 7.04
CA GLY A 254 -20.38 -7.03 6.58
C GLY A 254 -20.14 -7.26 5.08
N GLU A 255 -19.64 -6.28 4.33
CA GLU A 255 -19.57 -6.37 2.87
C GLU A 255 -18.16 -6.70 2.40
N VAL A 256 -18.01 -7.83 1.68
CA VAL A 256 -16.76 -8.25 1.04
C VAL A 256 -16.75 -7.77 -0.41
N LYS A 257 -15.70 -7.07 -0.80
CA LYS A 257 -15.49 -6.51 -2.13
C LYS A 257 -14.15 -6.97 -2.70
N LYS A 258 -14.12 -7.26 -3.99
CA LYS A 258 -12.89 -7.46 -4.76
C LYS A 258 -12.70 -6.30 -5.73
N ASN A 259 -11.48 -5.78 -5.78
CA ASN A 259 -11.04 -4.84 -6.81
C ASN A 259 -9.88 -5.47 -7.60
N ASP A 260 -10.06 -5.61 -8.92
CA ASP A 260 -9.08 -6.18 -9.83
C ASP A 260 -8.31 -5.08 -10.61
N GLY A 261 -7.93 -3.96 -9.96
CA GLY A 261 -7.19 -2.88 -10.63
C GLY A 261 -8.06 -1.80 -11.31
N GLY A 262 -9.34 -1.70 -10.97
CA GLY A 262 -10.20 -0.64 -11.55
C GLY A 262 -11.68 -0.97 -11.52
N LYS A 263 -12.02 -2.26 -11.50
CA LYS A 263 -13.38 -2.74 -11.31
C LYS A 263 -13.56 -3.30 -9.90
N THR A 264 -14.51 -2.75 -9.15
CA THR A 264 -14.92 -3.28 -7.84
C THR A 264 -16.20 -4.09 -8.00
N ARG A 265 -16.25 -5.29 -7.42
CA ARG A 265 -17.48 -6.08 -7.29
C ARG A 265 -17.67 -6.57 -5.86
N VAL A 266 -18.92 -6.71 -5.45
CA VAL A 266 -19.29 -7.34 -4.17
C VAL A 266 -19.19 -8.85 -4.35
N LEU A 267 -18.47 -9.51 -3.44
CA LEU A 267 -18.37 -10.97 -3.39
C LEU A 267 -19.39 -11.57 -2.42
N MET A 268 -19.61 -10.92 -1.28
CA MET A 268 -20.48 -11.40 -0.21
C MET A 268 -21.01 -10.24 0.62
N VAL A 269 -22.24 -10.38 1.14
CA VAL A 269 -22.80 -9.51 2.17
C VAL A 269 -23.16 -10.39 3.36
N CYS A 270 -22.40 -10.27 4.44
CA CYS A 270 -22.60 -10.99 5.68
C CYS A 270 -23.75 -10.33 6.46
N ARG A 271 -24.77 -11.12 6.80
CA ARG A 271 -25.90 -10.72 7.65
C ARG A 271 -25.71 -11.13 9.10
N SER A 272 -24.76 -12.02 9.40
CA SER A 272 -24.48 -12.49 10.76
C SER A 272 -22.99 -12.55 11.07
N GLU A 273 -22.63 -12.62 12.36
CA GLU A 273 -21.24 -12.86 12.77
C GLU A 273 -20.69 -14.18 12.25
N ASN A 274 -21.51 -15.23 12.18
CA ASN A 274 -21.07 -16.52 11.66
C ASN A 274 -20.67 -16.42 10.18
N GLU A 275 -21.48 -15.73 9.37
CA GLU A 275 -21.15 -15.45 7.97
C GLU A 275 -19.90 -14.58 7.84
N ARG A 276 -19.77 -13.56 8.70
CA ARG A 276 -18.60 -12.68 8.68
C ARG A 276 -17.30 -13.39 9.07
N VAL A 277 -17.36 -14.28 10.07
CA VAL A 277 -16.22 -15.12 10.46
C VAL A 277 -15.88 -16.15 9.37
N ALA A 278 -16.88 -16.74 8.70
CA ALA A 278 -16.63 -17.61 7.55
C ALA A 278 -15.93 -16.83 6.41
N ALA A 279 -16.34 -15.60 6.15
CA ALA A 279 -15.69 -14.72 5.17
C ALA A 279 -14.23 -14.39 5.52
N PHE A 280 -13.88 -14.29 6.82
CA PHE A 280 -12.50 -14.08 7.26
C PHE A 280 -11.60 -15.22 6.81
N GLU A 281 -12.06 -16.46 6.97
CA GLU A 281 -11.31 -17.64 6.59
C GLU A 281 -11.24 -17.78 5.06
N GLU A 282 -12.39 -17.70 4.37
CA GLU A 282 -12.49 -17.91 2.92
C GLU A 282 -11.67 -16.88 2.12
N PHE A 283 -11.84 -15.59 2.41
CA PHE A 283 -11.28 -14.53 1.58
C PHE A 283 -9.93 -14.00 2.10
N PHE A 284 -9.69 -14.08 3.42
CA PHE A 284 -8.53 -13.46 4.05
C PHE A 284 -7.57 -14.48 4.69
N GLY A 285 -7.95 -15.76 4.78
CA GLY A 285 -7.14 -16.78 5.43
C GLY A 285 -7.00 -16.57 6.94
N ILE A 286 -7.92 -15.82 7.55
CA ILE A 286 -7.90 -15.49 8.97
C ILE A 286 -8.75 -16.51 9.73
N THR A 287 -8.13 -17.20 10.69
CA THR A 287 -8.84 -18.09 11.63
C THR A 287 -8.83 -17.50 13.04
N LEU A 288 -10.01 -17.52 13.68
CA LEU A 288 -10.24 -16.97 15.02
C LEU A 288 -10.49 -18.09 16.02
N THR A 289 -9.95 -17.94 17.24
CA THR A 289 -10.32 -18.82 18.36
C THR A 289 -11.76 -18.56 18.81
N GLU A 290 -12.33 -19.45 19.62
CA GLU A 290 -13.68 -19.27 20.14
C GLU A 290 -13.81 -18.00 21.00
N GLU A 291 -12.79 -17.71 21.83
CA GLU A 291 -12.77 -16.51 22.67
C GLU A 291 -12.71 -15.23 21.82
N GLU A 292 -11.99 -15.25 20.71
CA GLU A 292 -11.93 -14.13 19.76
C GLU A 292 -13.25 -13.92 19.02
N ARG A 293 -13.93 -15.01 18.66
CA ARG A 293 -15.27 -14.97 18.03
C ARG A 293 -16.30 -14.38 18.99
N VAL A 294 -16.29 -14.81 20.26
CA VAL A 294 -17.20 -14.28 21.29
C VAL A 294 -16.91 -12.82 21.62
N GLY A 295 -15.67 -12.36 21.48
CA GLY A 295 -15.26 -10.99 21.82
C GLY A 295 -16.02 -9.88 21.08
N VAL A 296 -16.61 -10.14 19.92
CA VAL A 296 -17.39 -9.13 19.19
C VAL A 296 -18.80 -8.92 19.77
N LYS A 297 -19.32 -9.87 20.55
CA LYS A 297 -20.69 -9.84 21.07
C LYS A 297 -20.92 -8.64 21.99
N GLY A 298 -22.07 -7.99 21.83
CA GLY A 298 -22.46 -6.78 22.54
C GLY A 298 -21.71 -5.52 22.13
N ARG A 299 -20.84 -5.57 21.10
CA ARG A 299 -20.09 -4.40 20.63
C ARG A 299 -20.85 -3.65 19.56
N ASN A 300 -20.52 -2.37 19.44
CA ASN A 300 -21.07 -1.46 18.43
C ASN A 300 -20.84 -1.87 16.97
N VAL A 301 -20.02 -2.89 16.71
CA VAL A 301 -19.71 -3.40 15.37
C VAL A 301 -20.26 -4.81 15.12
N GLU A 302 -20.96 -5.39 16.10
CA GLU A 302 -21.62 -6.69 15.96
C GLU A 302 -22.71 -6.61 14.89
N LEU A 303 -22.73 -7.61 14.00
CA LEU A 303 -23.85 -7.86 13.11
C LEU A 303 -24.93 -8.61 13.89
N LEU A 304 -25.92 -7.84 14.31
CA LEU A 304 -27.19 -8.38 14.77
C LEU A 304 -27.92 -8.83 13.50
N GLY A 305 -28.10 -10.13 13.33
CA GLY A 305 -28.85 -10.67 12.17
C GLY A 305 -30.21 -10.02 12.00
N GLU A 306 -30.77 -10.11 10.79
CA GLU A 306 -32.18 -9.78 10.55
C GLU A 306 -33.12 -10.64 11.42
#